data_AF-A0A8T6WGF0-F1
#
_entry.id   AF-A0A8T6WGF0-F1
#
_cell.length_a   1.000
_cell.length_b   1.000
_cell.length_c   1.000
_cell.angle_alpha   90.00
_cell.angle_beta   90.00
_cell.angle_gamma   90.00
#
_symmetry.space_group_name_H-M   'P 1'
#
loop_
_entity.id
_entity.type
_entity.pdbx_description
1 polymer ?
#
loop_
_entity_poly.entity_id
_entity_poly.type
_entity_poly.pdbx_seq_one_letter_code
_entity_poly.pdbx_strand_id
1 'polypeptide(L)'
;MKKVETNKPSKPSLIKVKWIDGMRFVATDSAGHSIVMDASKQSEGEGSGFSPMQLLLAALGGCTGMDVIHIMKKQRQQVNDLEVLVSGE
;
A
#
# COMPACT_ATOMS: atom_id res chain seq x y z
N MET A 1 27.60 25.42 7.82
CA MET A 1 27.42 23.98 8.14
C MET A 1 26.01 23.79 8.68
N LYS A 2 25.09 23.22 7.89
CA LYS A 2 23.72 22.92 8.38
C LYS A 2 23.77 21.57 9.08
N LYS A 3 23.34 21.53 10.35
CA LYS A 3 23.17 20.29 11.12
C LYS A 3 22.29 19.33 10.31
N VAL A 4 22.85 18.19 9.94
CA VAL A 4 22.08 17.02 9.49
C VAL A 4 21.38 16.49 10.75
N GLU A 5 20.07 16.70 10.86
CA GLU A 5 19.28 16.09 11.92
C GLU A 5 19.31 14.58 11.72
N THR A 6 20.01 13.93 12.65
CA THR A 6 20.22 12.50 12.73
C THR A 6 18.92 11.79 13.07
N ASN A 7 18.50 10.92 12.15
CA ASN A 7 17.94 9.59 12.41
C ASN A 7 17.05 9.47 13.67
N LYS A 8 15.80 9.92 13.57
CA LYS A 8 14.75 9.52 14.52
C LYS A 8 14.34 8.08 14.17
N PRO A 9 14.36 7.12 15.11
CA PRO A 9 13.84 5.79 14.82
C PRO A 9 12.37 5.94 14.44
N SER A 10 12.05 5.62 13.18
CA SER A 10 10.65 5.54 12.75
C SER A 10 9.98 4.52 13.65
N LYS A 11 8.88 4.92 14.30
CA LYS A 11 8.03 4.00 15.06
C LYS A 11 7.79 2.75 14.18
N PRO A 12 7.90 1.52 14.71
CA PRO A 12 7.75 0.33 13.88
C PRO A 12 6.42 0.39 13.15
N SER A 13 6.44 0.10 11.86
CA SER A 13 5.26 0.04 10.98
C SER A 13 4.38 -1.14 11.37
N LEU A 14 3.74 -1.04 12.54
CA LEU A 14 2.87 -2.07 13.09
C LEU A 14 1.53 -2.02 12.36
N ILE A 15 1.21 -3.10 11.66
CA ILE A 15 -0.09 -3.32 11.03
C ILE A 15 -0.80 -4.42 11.82
N LYS A 16 -2.02 -4.12 12.28
CA LYS A 16 -2.90 -5.11 12.91
C LYS A 16 -3.81 -5.68 11.85
N VAL A 17 -3.79 -7.01 11.66
CA VAL A 17 -4.72 -7.71 10.76
C VAL A 17 -5.70 -8.49 11.62
N LYS A 18 -7.00 -8.27 11.41
CA LYS A 18 -8.08 -8.92 12.15
C LYS A 18 -9.03 -9.63 11.20
N TRP A 19 -9.29 -10.90 11.48
CA TRP A 19 -10.39 -11.64 10.84
C TRP A 19 -11.75 -11.09 11.29
N ILE A 20 -12.67 -10.94 10.35
CA ILE A 20 -14.03 -10.45 10.63
C ILE A 20 -15.02 -11.60 10.57
N ASP A 21 -15.12 -12.23 9.40
CA ASP A 21 -16.01 -13.33 9.05
C ASP A 21 -15.57 -13.94 7.71
N GLY A 22 -16.04 -15.14 7.36
CA GLY A 22 -15.71 -15.80 6.09
C GLY A 22 -14.23 -15.71 5.73
N MET A 23 -13.93 -15.24 4.53
CA MET A 23 -12.57 -14.95 4.03
C MET A 23 -12.18 -13.46 4.16
N ARG A 24 -12.91 -12.68 4.97
CA ARG A 24 -12.74 -11.24 5.13
C ARG A 24 -11.83 -10.89 6.31
N PHE A 25 -10.86 -10.04 6.03
CA PHE A 25 -9.91 -9.49 6.99
C PHE A 25 -9.86 -7.97 6.89
N VAL A 26 -9.55 -7.31 8.00
CA VAL A 26 -9.28 -5.87 8.04
C VAL A 26 -7.88 -5.65 8.57
N ALA A 27 -7.04 -4.98 7.79
CA ALA A 27 -5.76 -4.45 8.23
C ALA A 27 -5.94 -3.01 8.70
N THR A 28 -5.37 -2.65 9.86
CA THR A 28 -5.39 -1.29 10.40
C THR A 28 -3.99 -0.85 10.79
N ASP A 29 -3.59 0.36 10.40
CA ASP A 29 -2.30 0.94 10.78
C ASP A 29 -2.38 1.68 12.13
N SER A 30 -1.24 2.21 12.58
CA SER A 30 -1.18 2.96 13.84
C SER A 30 -1.87 4.33 13.82
N ALA A 31 -2.27 4.82 12.65
CA ALA A 31 -3.00 6.09 12.45
C ALA A 31 -4.52 5.87 12.32
N GLY A 32 -4.99 4.62 12.24
CA GLY A 32 -6.39 4.27 12.11
C GLY A 32 -6.87 4.07 10.66
N HIS A 33 -5.99 4.15 9.67
CA HIS A 33 -6.34 3.80 8.30
C HIS A 33 -6.61 2.30 8.21
N SER A 34 -7.62 1.91 7.44
CA SER A 34 -8.01 0.51 7.31
C SER A 34 -8.17 0.07 5.87
N ILE A 35 -7.79 -1.17 5.60
CA ILE A 35 -7.95 -1.84 4.30
C ILE A 35 -8.70 -3.14 4.53
N VAL A 36 -9.73 -3.38 3.71
CA VAL A 36 -10.47 -4.65 3.69
C VAL A 36 -9.82 -5.58 2.67
N MET A 37 -9.53 -6.79 3.10
CA MET A 37 -9.12 -7.90 2.23
C MET A 37 -10.20 -8.97 2.24
N ASP A 38 -10.51 -9.51 1.07
CA ASP A 38 -11.49 -10.58 0.93
C ASP A 38 -11.15 -11.45 -0.28
N ALA A 39 -11.56 -12.71 -0.25
CA ALA A 39 -11.50 -13.57 -1.42
C ALA A 39 -12.68 -13.26 -2.35
N SER A 40 -12.58 -13.71 -3.61
CA SER A 40 -13.70 -13.62 -4.54
C SER A 40 -14.78 -14.63 -4.17
N LYS A 41 -16.00 -14.46 -4.72
CA LYS A 41 -17.07 -15.46 -4.60
C LYS A 41 -16.70 -16.84 -5.15
N GLN A 42 -15.75 -16.91 -6.08
CA GLN A 42 -15.25 -18.17 -6.62
C GLN A 42 -14.27 -18.87 -5.66
N SER A 43 -13.74 -18.14 -4.68
CA SER A 43 -12.75 -18.61 -3.69
C SER A 43 -13.27 -18.45 -2.26
N GLU A 44 -14.55 -18.72 -2.05
CA GLU A 44 -15.22 -18.75 -0.73
C GLU A 44 -15.29 -17.39 0.01
N GLY A 45 -15.03 -16.27 -0.67
CA GLY A 45 -15.20 -14.92 -0.10
C GLY A 45 -16.41 -14.17 -0.65
N GLU A 46 -16.61 -12.94 -0.19
CA GLU A 46 -17.74 -12.11 -0.63
C GLU A 46 -17.33 -11.09 -1.71
N GLY A 47 -16.04 -10.99 -2.03
CA GLY A 47 -15.49 -10.00 -2.95
C GLY A 47 -15.63 -8.56 -2.42
N SER A 48 -15.66 -8.39 -1.10
CA SER A 48 -15.90 -7.09 -0.44
C SER A 48 -14.65 -6.20 -0.31
N GLY A 49 -13.51 -6.64 -0.84
CA GLY A 49 -12.23 -5.93 -0.82
C GLY A 49 -11.23 -6.51 -1.81
N PHE A 50 -9.99 -6.02 -1.78
CA PHE A 50 -8.90 -6.59 -2.57
C PHE A 50 -8.59 -8.00 -2.07
N SER A 51 -8.27 -8.93 -2.97
CA SER A 51 -7.61 -10.16 -2.51
C SER A 51 -6.24 -9.81 -1.93
N PRO A 52 -5.71 -10.57 -0.95
CA PRO A 52 -4.37 -10.31 -0.42
C PRO A 52 -3.30 -10.21 -1.51
N MET A 53 -3.40 -11.02 -2.57
CA MET A 53 -2.50 -10.98 -3.71
C MET A 53 -2.66 -9.70 -4.56
N GLN A 54 -3.89 -9.27 -4.83
CA GLN A 54 -4.12 -8.00 -5.54
C GLN A 54 -3.61 -6.81 -4.72
N LEU A 55 -3.79 -6.85 -3.39
CA LEU A 55 -3.29 -5.81 -2.51
C LEU A 55 -1.76 -5.76 -2.49
N LEU A 56 -1.09 -6.90 -2.56
CA LEU A 56 0.36 -6.97 -2.70
C LEU A 56 0.84 -6.31 -4.01
N LEU A 57 0.19 -6.60 -5.14
CA LEU A 57 0.51 -5.96 -6.42
C LEU A 57 0.24 -4.45 -6.40
N ALA A 58 -0.86 -4.03 -5.77
CA ALA A 58 -1.17 -2.62 -5.57
C ALA A 58 -0.11 -1.91 -4.71
N ALA A 59 0.36 -2.55 -3.64
CA ALA A 59 1.43 -2.03 -2.79
C ALA A 59 2.76 -1.89 -3.55
N LEU A 60 3.09 -2.87 -4.39
CA LEU A 60 4.27 -2.83 -5.26
C LEU A 60 4.20 -1.69 -6.29
N GLY A 61 3.07 -1.57 -6.98
CA GLY A 61 2.82 -0.48 -7.93
C GLY A 61 2.86 0.89 -7.25
N GLY A 62 2.27 1.02 -6.07
CA GLY A 62 2.31 2.23 -5.26
C GLY A 62 3.73 2.61 -4.82
N CYS A 63 4.51 1.66 -4.33
CA CYS A 63 5.91 1.91 -3.94
C CYS A 63 6.74 2.39 -5.14
N THR A 64 6.59 1.72 -6.29
CA THR A 64 7.26 2.10 -7.54
C THR A 64 6.86 3.49 -8.01
N GLY A 65 5.56 3.80 -7.99
CA GLY A 65 5.04 5.11 -8.37
C GLY A 65 5.55 6.23 -7.47
N MET A 66 5.66 5.99 -6.16
CA MET A 66 6.26 6.96 -5.23
C MET A 66 7.71 7.29 -5.58
N ASP A 67 8.51 6.28 -5.95
CA ASP A 67 9.89 6.47 -6.38
C ASP A 67 9.99 7.30 -7.67
N VAL A 68 9.15 7.01 -8.66
CA VAL A 68 9.08 7.78 -9.92
C VAL A 68 8.73 9.24 -9.65
N ILE A 69 7.67 9.49 -8.87
CA ILE A 69 7.26 10.86 -8.51
C ILE A 69 8.36 11.58 -7.73
N HIS A 70 9.07 10.89 -6.83
CA HIS A 70 10.20 11.46 -6.09
C HIS A 70 11.34 11.88 -7.03
N ILE A 71 11.68 11.07 -8.02
CA ILE A 71 12.71 11.38 -9.03
C ILE A 71 12.27 12.59 -9.87
N MET A 72 11.03 12.60 -10.38
CA MET A 72 10.50 13.69 -11.20
C MET A 72 10.50 15.02 -10.45
N LYS A 73 10.13 15.00 -9.16
CA LYS A 73 10.22 16.18 -8.27
C LYS A 73 11.65 16.70 -8.15
N LYS A 74 12.65 15.82 -7.97
CA LYS A 74 14.07 16.21 -7.93
C LYS A 74 14.54 16.82 -9.25
N GLN A 75 14.01 16.34 -10.38
CA GLN A 75 14.30 16.85 -11.72
C GLN A 75 13.48 18.10 -12.10
N ARG A 76 12.66 18.63 -11.18
CA ARG A 76 11.79 19.80 -11.39
C ARG A 76 10.83 19.62 -12.58
N GLN A 77 10.43 18.39 -12.87
CA GLN A 77 9.45 18.08 -13.89
C GLN A 77 8.03 18.24 -13.31
N GLN A 78 7.11 18.79 -14.10
CA GLN A 78 5.70 18.80 -13.78
C GLN A 78 5.06 17.53 -14.32
N VAL A 79 4.58 16.66 -13.43
CA VAL A 79 3.85 15.44 -13.80
C VAL A 79 2.37 15.76 -13.78
N ASN A 80 1.69 15.59 -14.92
CA ASN A 80 0.26 15.79 -15.05
C ASN A 80 -0.53 14.49 -14.85
N ASP A 81 0.07 13.34 -15.14
CA ASP A 81 -0.53 12.02 -14.97
C ASP A 81 0.54 10.93 -14.81
N LEU A 82 0.23 9.88 -14.04
CA LEU A 82 1.06 8.68 -13.86
C LEU A 82 0.15 7.50 -13.53
N GLU A 83 0.14 6.50 -14.40
CA GLU A 83 -0.52 5.21 -14.17
C GLU A 83 0.52 4.09 -14.13
N VAL A 84 0.36 3.15 -13.20
CA VAL A 84 1.22 1.98 -13.06
C VAL A 84 0.35 0.74 -13.13
N LEU A 85 0.44 0.02 -14.25
CA LEU A 85 -0.24 -1.27 -14.45
C LEU A 85 0.68 -2.40 -13.98
N VAL A 86 0.20 -3.22 -13.05
CA VAL A 86 0.97 -4.32 -12.44
C VAL A 86 0.22 -5.63 -12.64
N SER A 87 0.94 -6.65 -13.12
CA SER A 87 0.47 -8.03 -13.21
C SER A 87 1.44 -8.96 -12.49
N GLY A 88 0.92 -10.05 -11.93
CA GLY A 88 1.71 -11.16 -11.38
C GLY A 88 0.98 -12.47 -11.64
N GLU A 89 1.73 -13.53 -11.88
CA GLU A 89 1.27 -14.89 -12.19
C GLU A 89 1.75 -15.91 -11.16
#